data_AF-A0A1L8MK29-F1
#
_entry.id   AF-A0A1L8MK29-F1
#
_cell.length_a   1.000
_cell.length_b   1.000
_cell.length_c   1.000
_cell.angle_alpha   90.00
_cell.angle_beta   90.00
_cell.angle_gamma   90.00
#
_symmetry.space_group_name_H-M   'P 1'
#
loop_
_entity.id
_entity.type
_entity.pdbx_description
1 polymer ?
#
loop_
_entity_poly.entity_id
_entity_poly.type
_entity_poly.pdbx_seq_one_letter_code
_entity_poly.pdbx_strand_id
1 'polypeptide(L)'
;MKKYIVERILRSLISILLVTTLTYIIVFTLVPTNLIFKQDPNYNKMVTTPDKKENYRNTVFERMGYISYYNSKELENKAEKMEKSVSVEPTEANKKIYQKYIKSIGNGWELKRFEENKKFYAVRNIPIYERVWNFFSKLIVIDHPWTIQDKKNPDLARYIRPEMDPAVGPAIVGSGTKHKYMMYFNGQFPFIHQNFISFNLGKSYPTYANIPVIQVITQEQGRTLSKEVKFPNGVTKFSPINIYSRTYKSPSQADARDRMNFGKDDPYTATQNNHAEPSMITNSFIIGMTGVLLSYIFGLPIGMLMAYYKDGLFDRFSTGATTFMLALPSIALIYIVRFLGSIVGLPDTFPLLGAGDPRSYVLPALILGILGTPGNVVWFRRYLVDLQGSDFVRFARAKGLTEAEISKNHLFKQAMVPIVNGIPQAVVATIAGATLTETVFAFPGMGKMLIDAIKAANNTMVVGLVFIFAVLSILALLAGDILMTILDPRIKLSSKGGK
;
A
#
# COMPACT_ATOMS: atom_id res chain seq x y z
N MET A 1 3.66 -30.28 6.94
CA MET A 1 3.50 -28.90 7.44
C MET A 1 4.69 -28.00 7.11
N LYS A 2 5.89 -28.16 7.69
CA LYS A 2 7.06 -27.27 7.38
C LYS A 2 7.35 -27.14 5.88
N LYS A 3 7.47 -28.26 5.16
CA LYS A 3 7.70 -28.28 3.69
C LYS A 3 6.59 -27.57 2.91
N TYR A 4 5.33 -27.79 3.26
CA TYR A 4 4.19 -27.11 2.63
C TYR A 4 4.25 -25.60 2.85
N ILE A 5 4.50 -25.15 4.09
CA ILE A 5 4.57 -23.73 4.42
C ILE A 5 5.69 -23.06 3.62
N VAL A 6 6.87 -23.70 3.53
CA VAL A 6 7.99 -23.20 2.73
C VAL A 6 7.64 -23.14 1.23
N GLU A 7 7.07 -24.20 0.66
CA GLU A 7 6.65 -24.23 -0.74
C GLU A 7 5.57 -23.17 -1.04
N ARG A 8 4.61 -22.99 -0.12
CA ARG A 8 3.57 -21.96 -0.24
C ARG A 8 4.17 -20.57 -0.20
N ILE A 9 5.03 -20.27 0.78
CA ILE A 9 5.72 -18.98 0.87
C ILE A 9 6.51 -18.72 -0.42
N LEU A 10 7.24 -19.72 -0.94
CA LEU A 10 7.99 -19.57 -2.18
C LEU A 10 7.09 -19.25 -3.38
N ARG A 11 6.00 -20.00 -3.56
CA ARG A 11 5.01 -19.74 -4.63
C ARG A 11 4.37 -18.37 -4.48
N SER A 12 4.05 -17.98 -3.25
CA SER A 12 3.51 -16.65 -2.93
C SER A 12 4.49 -15.53 -3.30
N LEU A 13 5.78 -15.66 -2.96
CA LEU A 13 6.80 -14.69 -3.34
C LEU A 13 6.94 -14.58 -4.87
N ILE A 14 6.90 -15.71 -5.59
CA ILE A 14 6.89 -15.73 -7.06
C ILE A 14 5.64 -15.01 -7.59
N SER A 15 4.46 -15.26 -7.03
CA SER A 15 3.23 -14.57 -7.44
C SER A 15 3.30 -13.06 -7.23
N ILE A 16 3.83 -12.58 -6.09
CA ILE A 16 4.03 -11.14 -5.85
C ILE A 16 4.96 -10.56 -6.92
N LEU A 17 6.07 -11.25 -7.20
CA LEU A 17 7.03 -10.82 -8.20
C LEU A 17 6.40 -10.74 -9.59
N LEU A 18 5.65 -11.77 -10.00
CA LEU A 18 5.01 -11.81 -11.32
C LEU A 18 3.95 -10.72 -11.48
N VAL A 19 3.04 -10.58 -10.51
CA VAL A 19 1.98 -9.56 -10.55
C VAL A 19 2.58 -8.17 -10.57
N THR A 20 3.54 -7.90 -9.68
CA THR A 20 4.18 -6.58 -9.59
C THR A 20 5.00 -6.28 -10.85
N THR A 21 5.72 -7.26 -11.41
CA THR A 21 6.47 -7.11 -12.66
C THR A 21 5.54 -6.81 -13.84
N LEU A 22 4.44 -7.54 -13.95
CA LEU A 22 3.44 -7.31 -15.01
C LEU A 22 2.85 -5.90 -14.91
N THR A 23 2.46 -5.47 -13.71
CA THR A 23 2.00 -4.10 -13.47
C THR A 23 3.06 -3.08 -13.83
N TYR A 24 4.31 -3.32 -13.44
CA TYR A 24 5.43 -2.44 -13.75
C TYR A 24 5.60 -2.30 -15.28
N ILE A 25 5.59 -3.41 -16.02
CA ILE A 25 5.68 -3.41 -17.49
C ILE A 25 4.53 -2.61 -18.09
N ILE A 26 3.28 -2.92 -17.73
CA ILE A 26 2.09 -2.23 -18.24
C ILE A 26 2.20 -0.72 -18.01
N VAL A 27 2.46 -0.32 -16.77
CA VAL A 27 2.47 1.09 -16.36
C VAL A 27 3.60 1.86 -17.03
N PHE A 28 4.81 1.30 -17.12
CA PHE A 28 5.96 2.02 -17.68
C PHE A 28 6.10 1.93 -19.20
N THR A 29 5.30 1.10 -19.88
CA THR A 29 5.33 0.96 -21.34
C THR A 29 4.07 1.47 -22.03
N LEU A 30 2.89 1.28 -21.43
CA LEU A 30 1.61 1.62 -22.06
C LEU A 30 1.06 2.98 -21.61
N VAL A 31 1.50 3.54 -20.48
CA VAL A 31 1.07 4.87 -20.03
C VAL A 31 1.90 5.95 -20.74
N PRO A 32 1.26 6.87 -21.48
CA PRO A 32 1.98 7.97 -22.12
C PRO A 32 2.69 8.87 -21.10
N THR A 33 4.00 9.02 -21.24
CA THR A 33 4.84 9.75 -20.26
C THR A 33 4.57 11.26 -20.22
N ASN A 34 3.94 11.83 -21.25
CA ASN A 34 3.50 13.23 -21.27
C ASN A 34 2.40 13.52 -20.24
N LEU A 35 1.60 12.51 -19.86
CA LEU A 35 0.52 12.68 -18.87
C LEU A 35 1.05 12.99 -17.47
N ILE A 36 2.27 12.54 -17.14
CA ILE A 36 2.93 12.75 -15.85
C ILE A 36 3.04 14.26 -15.54
N PHE A 37 3.28 15.10 -16.55
CA PHE A 37 3.45 16.54 -16.38
C PHE A 37 2.15 17.34 -16.50
N LYS A 38 1.05 16.70 -16.91
CA LYS A 38 -0.23 17.39 -17.11
C LYS A 38 -0.73 18.09 -15.83
N GLN A 39 -0.48 17.48 -14.67
CA GLN A 39 -0.88 18.01 -13.36
C GLN A 39 0.28 18.62 -12.57
N ASP A 40 1.47 18.77 -13.16
CA ASP A 40 2.62 19.33 -12.47
C ASP A 40 2.64 20.87 -12.55
N PRO A 41 2.43 21.59 -11.43
CA PRO A 41 2.44 23.06 -11.45
C PRO A 41 3.82 23.63 -11.77
N ASN A 42 4.91 22.96 -11.40
CA ASN A 42 6.26 23.47 -11.67
C ASN A 42 6.54 23.45 -13.17
N TYR A 43 6.25 22.32 -13.82
CA TYR A 43 6.40 22.18 -15.27
C TYR A 43 5.51 23.16 -16.05
N ASN A 44 4.27 23.36 -15.59
CA ASN A 44 3.30 24.19 -16.31
C ASN A 44 3.43 25.69 -16.06
N LYS A 45 3.87 26.11 -14.85
CA LYS A 45 3.85 27.52 -14.43
C LYS A 45 5.22 28.11 -14.09
N MET A 46 6.15 27.34 -13.54
CA MET A 46 7.44 27.87 -13.09
C MET A 46 8.52 27.82 -14.18
N VAL A 47 8.37 26.90 -15.12
CA VAL A 47 9.37 26.67 -16.16
C VAL A 47 8.91 27.30 -17.47
N THR A 48 9.48 28.47 -17.79
CA THR A 48 8.98 29.31 -18.88
C THR A 48 9.64 29.03 -20.23
N THR A 49 10.93 28.66 -20.26
CA THR A 49 11.67 28.45 -21.52
C THR A 49 11.70 26.97 -21.94
N PRO A 50 11.74 26.66 -23.26
CA PRO A 50 11.89 25.30 -23.79
C PRO A 50 13.05 24.53 -23.15
N ASP A 51 14.22 25.15 -23.02
CA ASP A 51 15.41 24.51 -22.44
C ASP A 51 15.22 24.13 -20.97
N LYS A 52 14.62 25.03 -20.18
CA LYS A 52 14.33 24.74 -18.78
C LYS A 52 13.27 23.64 -18.67
N LYS A 53 12.28 23.60 -19.58
CA LYS A 53 11.24 22.54 -19.61
C LYS A 53 11.86 21.18 -19.87
N GLU A 54 12.71 21.08 -20.89
CA GLU A 54 13.40 19.83 -21.22
C GLU A 54 14.36 19.39 -20.11
N ASN A 55 15.13 20.31 -19.52
CA ASN A 55 16.00 20.02 -18.39
C ASN A 55 15.22 19.52 -17.16
N TYR A 56 14.12 20.19 -16.82
CA TYR A 56 13.26 19.79 -15.71
C TYR A 56 12.60 18.43 -15.98
N ARG A 57 12.08 18.20 -17.20
CA ARG A 57 11.50 16.93 -17.63
C ARG A 57 12.50 15.78 -17.48
N ASN A 58 13.72 15.97 -17.96
CA ASN A 58 14.77 14.94 -17.84
C ASN A 58 15.19 14.69 -16.39
N THR A 59 15.24 15.74 -15.56
CA THR A 59 15.49 15.60 -14.11
C THR A 59 14.38 14.79 -13.41
N VAL A 60 13.12 15.01 -13.78
CA VAL A 60 11.98 14.26 -13.22
C VAL A 60 12.01 12.80 -13.70
N PHE A 61 12.25 12.57 -14.98
CA PHE A 61 12.38 11.22 -15.53
C PHE A 61 13.54 10.44 -14.92
N GLU A 62 14.67 11.09 -14.65
CA GLU A 62 15.77 10.47 -13.92
C GLU A 62 15.36 10.07 -12.51
N ARG A 63 14.71 10.99 -11.78
CA ARG A 63 14.22 10.72 -10.42
C ARG A 63 13.22 9.57 -10.37
N MET A 64 12.40 9.44 -11.40
CA MET A 64 11.42 8.35 -11.56
C MET A 64 12.04 7.06 -12.14
N GLY A 65 13.33 7.06 -12.51
CA GLY A 65 14.04 5.90 -13.04
C GLY A 65 13.76 5.57 -14.50
N TYR A 66 13.22 6.51 -15.29
CA TYR A 66 13.03 6.33 -16.73
C TYR A 66 14.35 6.40 -17.50
N ILE A 67 15.20 7.34 -17.10
CA ILE A 67 16.45 7.65 -17.79
C ILE A 67 17.59 7.85 -16.78
N SER A 68 18.82 7.77 -17.23
CA SER A 68 19.96 8.43 -16.58
C SER A 68 20.22 9.74 -17.31
N TYR A 69 20.45 10.83 -16.58
CA TYR A 69 20.55 12.16 -17.15
C TYR A 69 21.80 12.88 -16.66
N TYR A 70 22.54 13.49 -17.58
CA TYR A 70 23.58 14.47 -17.25
C TYR A 70 23.16 15.80 -17.84
N ASN A 71 22.87 16.76 -16.96
CA ASN A 71 22.71 18.15 -17.39
C ASN A 71 24.04 18.71 -17.90
N SER A 72 24.03 19.88 -18.54
CA SER A 72 25.24 20.42 -19.18
C SER A 72 26.44 20.60 -18.23
N LYS A 73 26.20 20.94 -16.95
CA LYS A 73 27.26 21.11 -15.95
C LYS A 73 27.79 19.76 -15.45
N GLU A 74 26.90 18.80 -15.24
CA GLU A 74 27.29 17.44 -14.86
C GLU A 74 28.07 16.74 -15.96
N LEU A 75 27.65 16.93 -17.22
CA LEU A 75 28.33 16.37 -18.38
C LEU A 75 29.74 16.95 -18.53
N GLU A 76 29.90 18.27 -18.36
CA GLU A 76 31.20 18.94 -18.31
C GLU A 76 32.07 18.35 -17.20
N ASN A 77 31.61 18.36 -15.94
CA ASN A 77 32.37 17.85 -14.79
C ASN A 77 32.81 16.38 -14.96
N LYS A 78 32.04 15.58 -15.70
CA LYS A 78 32.36 14.19 -15.98
C LYS A 78 33.37 14.06 -17.13
N ALA A 79 33.21 14.84 -18.19
CA ALA A 79 34.10 14.87 -19.34
C ALA A 79 35.45 15.54 -19.03
N GLU A 80 35.50 16.46 -18.07
CA GLU A 80 36.71 17.17 -17.63
C GLU A 80 37.78 16.20 -17.09
N LYS A 81 37.34 15.05 -16.56
CA LYS A 81 38.23 13.96 -16.14
C LYS A 81 39.00 13.32 -17.29
N MET A 82 38.50 13.45 -18.51
CA MET A 82 39.13 12.93 -19.73
C MET A 82 39.91 14.03 -20.44
N GLU A 83 39.33 15.22 -20.60
CA GLU A 83 39.98 16.37 -21.23
C GLU A 83 39.64 17.66 -20.47
N LYS A 84 40.65 18.28 -19.86
CA LYS A 84 40.49 19.49 -19.01
C LYS A 84 40.05 20.74 -19.77
N SER A 85 40.17 20.76 -21.10
CA SER A 85 39.78 21.90 -21.94
C SER A 85 38.28 21.95 -22.23
N VAL A 86 37.50 20.97 -21.78
CA VAL A 86 36.06 20.91 -22.03
C VAL A 86 35.31 22.01 -21.29
N SER A 87 34.35 22.64 -21.96
CA SER A 87 33.47 23.63 -21.34
C SER A 87 32.00 23.42 -21.72
N VAL A 88 31.11 24.11 -21.02
CA VAL A 88 29.66 24.09 -21.31
C VAL A 88 29.31 24.71 -22.68
N GLU A 89 30.22 25.48 -23.28
CA GLU A 89 29.97 26.22 -24.51
C GLU A 89 29.64 25.29 -25.69
N PRO A 90 28.67 25.66 -26.55
CA PRO A 90 28.15 24.81 -27.62
C PRO A 90 29.07 24.78 -28.87
N THR A 91 30.35 24.46 -28.69
CA THR A 91 31.34 24.40 -29.77
C THR A 91 31.47 22.99 -30.38
N GLU A 92 31.88 22.89 -31.64
CA GLU A 92 32.16 21.60 -32.28
C GLU A 92 33.36 20.86 -31.66
N ALA A 93 34.30 21.60 -31.05
CA ALA A 93 35.39 21.01 -30.26
C ALA A 93 34.85 20.28 -29.03
N ASN A 94 34.03 20.97 -28.21
CA ASN A 94 33.40 20.37 -27.03
C ASN A 94 32.50 19.19 -27.40
N LYS A 95 31.76 19.29 -28.51
CA LYS A 95 30.93 18.18 -29.02
C LYS A 95 31.75 16.91 -29.30
N LYS A 96 32.93 17.02 -29.92
CA LYS A 96 33.81 15.86 -30.16
C LYS A 96 34.29 15.24 -28.85
N ILE A 97 34.64 16.07 -27.86
CA ILE A 97 35.03 15.62 -26.51
C ILE A 97 33.87 14.88 -25.86
N TYR A 98 32.67 15.46 -25.87
CA TYR A 98 31.47 14.82 -25.33
C TYR A 98 31.14 13.52 -26.05
N GLN A 99 31.23 13.47 -27.38
CA GLN A 99 31.01 12.23 -28.13
C GLN A 99 32.03 11.14 -27.76
N LYS A 100 33.30 11.50 -27.58
CA LYS A 100 34.35 10.58 -27.13
C LYS A 100 34.06 10.06 -25.72
N TYR A 101 33.66 10.94 -24.80
CA TYR A 101 33.24 10.56 -23.46
C TYR A 101 32.02 9.62 -23.48
N ILE A 102 30.97 9.95 -24.23
CA ILE A 102 29.76 9.13 -24.36
C ILE A 102 30.07 7.75 -24.98
N LYS A 103 30.95 7.68 -25.98
CA LYS A 103 31.43 6.41 -26.53
C LYS A 103 32.21 5.59 -25.50
N SER A 104 33.01 6.24 -24.65
CA SER A 104 33.80 5.56 -23.62
C SER A 104 32.94 4.91 -22.53
N ILE A 105 31.81 5.53 -22.15
CA ILE A 105 30.88 4.98 -21.15
C ILE A 105 29.92 3.93 -21.74
N GLY A 106 29.75 3.91 -23.06
CA GLY A 106 28.94 2.91 -23.77
C GLY A 106 27.47 2.88 -23.34
N ASN A 107 26.86 1.70 -23.33
CA ASN A 107 25.57 1.43 -22.67
C ASN A 107 24.34 2.25 -23.14
N GLY A 108 24.33 2.72 -24.39
CA GLY A 108 23.17 3.41 -24.96
C GLY A 108 22.95 4.84 -24.46
N TRP A 109 24.02 5.51 -24.02
CA TRP A 109 24.01 6.95 -23.79
C TRP A 109 23.95 7.72 -25.12
N GLU A 110 23.08 8.73 -25.18
CA GLU A 110 22.88 9.61 -26.32
C GLU A 110 23.26 11.05 -25.97
N LEU A 111 24.05 11.69 -26.83
CA LEU A 111 24.34 13.11 -26.74
C LEU A 111 23.23 13.90 -27.43
N LYS A 112 22.60 14.81 -26.69
CA LYS A 112 21.53 15.69 -27.17
C LYS A 112 21.92 17.16 -26.96
N ARG A 113 21.13 18.04 -27.55
CA ARG A 113 21.36 19.48 -27.54
C ARG A 113 20.07 20.22 -27.21
N PHE A 114 20.17 21.21 -26.33
CA PHE A 114 19.07 22.11 -26.01
C PHE A 114 18.70 23.00 -27.21
N GLU A 115 17.48 23.52 -27.22
CA GLU A 115 16.91 24.20 -28.38
C GLU A 115 17.36 25.67 -28.45
N GLU A 116 17.34 26.40 -27.34
CA GLU A 116 17.68 27.83 -27.32
C GLU A 116 19.18 28.04 -27.13
N ASN A 117 19.73 27.58 -26.01
CA ASN A 117 21.12 27.85 -25.64
C ASN A 117 22.13 26.94 -26.35
N LYS A 118 21.65 25.95 -27.11
CA LYS A 118 22.44 24.96 -27.86
C LYS A 118 23.45 24.16 -27.02
N LYS A 119 23.39 24.21 -25.68
CA LYS A 119 24.27 23.46 -24.79
C LYS A 119 23.99 21.96 -24.93
N PHE A 120 25.05 21.17 -24.74
CA PHE A 120 24.94 19.72 -24.81
C PHE A 120 24.49 19.14 -23.47
N TYR A 121 23.74 18.04 -23.55
CA TYR A 121 23.36 17.22 -22.41
C TYR A 121 23.33 15.75 -22.85
N ALA A 122 23.37 14.82 -21.89
CA ALA A 122 23.39 13.39 -22.22
C ALA A 122 22.26 12.65 -21.51
N VAL A 123 21.64 11.71 -22.22
CA VAL A 123 20.54 10.89 -21.71
C VAL A 123 20.79 9.42 -22.07
N ARG A 124 20.53 8.52 -21.14
CA ARG A 124 20.42 7.07 -21.42
C ARG A 124 19.03 6.61 -21.02
N ASN A 125 18.31 6.00 -21.96
CA ASN A 125 17.05 5.34 -21.64
C ASN A 125 17.31 4.06 -20.87
N ILE A 126 16.71 3.91 -19.69
CA ILE A 126 16.86 2.70 -18.87
C ILE A 126 15.86 1.65 -19.40
N PRO A 127 16.31 0.49 -19.89
CA PRO A 127 15.42 -0.57 -20.36
C PRO A 127 14.51 -1.10 -19.27
N ILE A 128 13.34 -1.63 -19.65
CA ILE A 128 12.32 -2.06 -18.68
C ILE A 128 12.81 -3.14 -17.71
N TYR A 129 13.62 -4.10 -18.19
CA TYR A 129 14.16 -5.17 -17.34
C TYR A 129 15.10 -4.61 -16.26
N GLU A 130 15.90 -3.59 -16.58
CA GLU A 130 16.81 -2.93 -15.64
C GLU A 130 16.01 -2.14 -14.60
N ARG A 131 14.90 -1.51 -15.00
CA ARG A 131 13.99 -0.83 -14.06
C ARG A 131 13.33 -1.80 -13.09
N VAL A 132 12.81 -2.91 -13.60
CA VAL A 132 12.20 -3.98 -12.78
C VAL A 132 13.23 -4.54 -11.81
N TRP A 133 14.44 -4.85 -12.30
CA TRP A 133 15.55 -5.29 -11.45
C TRP A 133 15.88 -4.28 -10.36
N ASN A 134 16.05 -3.00 -10.73
CA ASN A 134 16.34 -1.92 -9.79
C ASN A 134 15.24 -1.72 -8.73
N PHE A 135 13.98 -1.95 -9.09
CA PHE A 135 12.87 -1.92 -8.15
C PHE A 135 13.00 -3.04 -7.11
N PHE A 136 13.15 -4.29 -7.54
CA PHE A 136 13.25 -5.43 -6.62
C PHE A 136 14.55 -5.43 -5.82
N SER A 137 15.67 -5.06 -6.43
CA SER A 137 16.98 -5.03 -5.76
C SER A 137 17.05 -4.00 -4.64
N LYS A 138 16.17 -2.99 -4.66
CA LYS A 138 16.09 -1.92 -3.65
C LYS A 138 14.82 -2.01 -2.80
N LEU A 139 13.98 -3.02 -3.01
CA LEU A 139 12.64 -3.13 -2.43
C LEU A 139 12.69 -3.20 -0.90
N ILE A 140 13.55 -4.06 -0.35
CA ILE A 140 13.70 -4.25 1.09
C ILE A 140 14.79 -3.31 1.58
N VAL A 141 14.44 -2.42 2.50
CA VAL A 141 15.37 -1.51 3.16
C VAL A 141 15.47 -1.93 4.62
N ILE A 142 16.68 -2.29 5.02
CA ILE A 142 17.03 -2.58 6.40
C ILE A 142 17.69 -1.34 6.99
N ASP A 143 17.13 -0.84 8.08
CA ASP A 143 17.67 0.31 8.81
C ASP A 143 18.62 -0.20 9.92
N HIS A 144 19.86 0.28 9.91
CA HIS A 144 20.95 -0.20 10.77
C HIS A 144 21.91 0.96 11.13
N PRO A 145 22.82 0.80 12.12
CA PRO A 145 23.70 1.89 12.59
C PRO A 145 24.66 2.50 11.55
N TRP A 146 24.75 1.92 10.36
CA TRP A 146 25.60 2.38 9.27
C TRP A 146 24.81 2.89 8.06
N THR A 147 23.48 2.98 8.18
CA THR A 147 22.60 3.49 7.11
C THR A 147 22.86 4.95 6.82
N ILE A 148 23.10 5.77 7.86
CA ILE A 148 23.43 7.18 7.70
C ILE A 148 24.95 7.37 7.63
N GLN A 149 25.39 7.97 6.52
CA GLN A 149 26.78 8.37 6.26
C GLN A 149 26.80 9.85 5.89
N ASP A 150 26.78 10.72 6.91
CA ASP A 150 26.79 12.16 6.74
C ASP A 150 28.22 12.72 6.87
N LYS A 151 28.76 13.24 5.77
CA LYS A 151 30.10 13.86 5.76
C LYS A 151 30.20 15.09 6.66
N LYS A 152 29.08 15.75 6.95
CA LYS A 152 29.02 16.92 7.85
C LYS A 152 28.90 16.54 9.33
N ASN A 153 28.72 15.26 9.62
CA ASN A 153 28.65 14.73 10.98
C ASN A 153 29.42 13.40 11.06
N PRO A 154 30.76 13.44 10.92
CA PRO A 154 31.58 12.22 10.86
C PRO A 154 31.57 11.43 12.16
N ASP A 155 31.45 12.12 13.31
CA ASP A 155 31.49 11.55 14.66
C ASP A 155 30.11 11.09 15.15
N LEU A 156 29.16 10.88 14.23
CA LEU A 156 27.84 10.36 14.55
C LEU A 156 27.97 9.00 15.27
N ALA A 157 27.46 8.93 16.50
CA ALA A 157 27.42 7.70 17.26
C ALA A 157 26.68 6.59 16.49
N ARG A 158 27.10 5.33 16.67
CA ARG A 158 26.52 4.18 15.98
C ARG A 158 26.16 3.09 16.97
N TYR A 159 24.86 2.89 17.19
CA TYR A 159 24.38 1.86 18.11
C TYR A 159 22.91 1.55 17.86
N ILE A 160 22.48 0.38 18.33
CA ILE A 160 21.08 0.06 18.61
C ILE A 160 21.05 -0.43 20.05
N ARG A 161 20.23 0.19 20.90
CA ARG A 161 20.12 -0.20 22.31
C ARG A 161 18.69 -0.04 22.82
N PRO A 162 18.25 -0.89 23.77
CA PRO A 162 17.04 -0.60 24.53
C PRO A 162 17.27 0.62 25.41
N GLU A 163 16.29 1.51 25.49
CA GLU A 163 16.33 2.74 26.26
C GLU A 163 14.94 3.08 26.80
N MET A 164 14.89 3.60 28.01
CA MET A 164 13.66 4.19 28.57
C MET A 164 13.67 5.68 28.21
N ASP A 165 13.17 5.99 27.01
CA ASP A 165 13.22 7.35 26.48
C ASP A 165 12.21 8.25 27.23
N PRO A 166 12.62 9.45 27.68
CA PRO A 166 11.73 10.35 28.42
C PRO A 166 10.46 10.76 27.68
N ALA A 167 10.47 10.76 26.35
CA ALA A 167 9.39 11.22 25.49
C ALA A 167 8.44 10.10 25.06
N VAL A 168 8.94 8.89 24.83
CA VAL A 168 8.15 7.76 24.29
C VAL A 168 8.08 6.53 25.18
N GLY A 169 8.81 6.51 26.30
CA GLY A 169 8.88 5.37 27.21
C GLY A 169 9.81 4.26 26.68
N PRO A 170 9.50 2.97 26.91
CA PRO A 170 10.39 1.88 26.52
C PRO A 170 10.48 1.79 24.99
N ALA A 171 11.68 1.94 24.46
CA ALA A 171 11.94 1.89 23.03
C ALA A 171 13.29 1.23 22.73
N ILE A 172 13.45 0.72 21.52
CA ILE A 172 14.76 0.40 20.95
C ILE A 172 15.20 1.63 20.15
N VAL A 173 16.24 2.30 20.62
CA VAL A 173 16.78 3.53 20.03
C VAL A 173 17.98 3.21 19.17
N GLY A 174 18.01 3.80 17.96
CA GLY A 174 19.11 3.72 17.02
C GLY A 174 19.87 5.05 16.91
N SER A 175 21.18 4.94 16.68
CA SER A 175 22.04 6.03 16.22
C SER A 175 22.84 5.56 15.00
N GLY A 176 22.96 6.42 13.99
CA GLY A 176 23.44 6.05 12.66
C GLY A 176 22.40 5.35 11.78
N THR A 177 21.18 5.14 12.30
CA THR A 177 19.96 4.67 11.61
C THR A 177 19.19 5.85 11.01
N LYS A 178 18.29 5.59 10.05
CA LYS A 178 17.37 6.60 9.51
C LYS A 178 16.33 7.02 10.55
N HIS A 179 15.77 6.09 11.33
CA HIS A 179 14.80 6.37 12.38
C HIS A 179 15.46 6.37 13.76
N LYS A 180 15.04 7.27 14.65
CA LYS A 180 15.50 7.28 16.05
C LYS A 180 14.97 6.07 16.80
N TYR A 181 13.66 5.83 16.68
CA TYR A 181 12.97 4.73 17.35
C TYR A 181 12.82 3.57 16.38
N MET A 182 13.63 2.53 16.58
CA MET A 182 13.64 1.31 15.78
C MET A 182 12.50 0.38 16.18
N MET A 183 12.13 0.38 17.46
CA MET A 183 10.93 -0.26 18.00
C MET A 183 10.37 0.60 19.13
N TYR A 184 9.06 0.76 19.19
CA TYR A 184 8.40 1.49 20.26
C TYR A 184 6.98 0.96 20.48
N PHE A 185 6.41 1.31 21.63
CA PHE A 185 5.08 0.90 22.05
C PHE A 185 4.20 2.12 22.26
N ASN A 186 2.98 2.10 21.75
CA ASN A 186 2.01 3.16 21.99
C ASN A 186 0.58 2.60 21.99
N GLY A 187 -0.41 3.45 22.27
CA GLY A 187 -1.83 3.05 22.29
C GLY A 187 -2.49 2.86 20.92
N GLN A 188 -1.76 3.09 19.82
CA GLN A 188 -2.29 2.91 18.46
C GLN A 188 -2.00 1.48 18.00
N PHE A 189 -3.03 0.76 17.53
CA PHE A 189 -2.85 -0.58 16.97
C PHE A 189 -2.10 -0.49 15.62
N PRO A 190 -1.09 -1.37 15.36
CA PRO A 190 -0.56 -2.39 16.26
C PRO A 190 0.21 -1.77 17.44
N PHE A 191 -0.04 -2.22 18.67
CA PHE A 191 0.58 -1.62 19.88
C PHE A 191 2.12 -1.69 19.91
N ILE A 192 2.70 -2.48 19.00
CA ILE A 192 4.15 -2.62 18.79
C ILE A 192 4.46 -2.12 17.38
N HIS A 193 5.34 -1.12 17.29
CA HIS A 193 5.77 -0.53 16.03
C HIS A 193 7.23 -0.84 15.77
N GLN A 194 7.58 -1.06 14.50
CA GLN A 194 8.96 -1.37 14.10
C GLN A 194 9.38 -0.56 12.87
N ASN A 195 10.63 -0.10 12.88
CA ASN A 195 11.27 0.63 11.79
C ASN A 195 12.57 -0.05 11.31
N PHE A 196 12.82 -1.31 11.70
CA PHE A 196 13.99 -2.07 11.25
C PHE A 196 13.93 -2.41 9.77
N ILE A 197 12.75 -2.79 9.29
CA ILE A 197 12.54 -3.23 7.91
C ILE A 197 11.42 -2.42 7.31
N SER A 198 11.68 -1.83 6.14
CA SER A 198 10.70 -1.06 5.38
C SER A 198 10.78 -1.39 3.90
N PHE A 199 9.70 -1.07 3.17
CA PHE A 199 9.67 -1.20 1.72
C PHE A 199 9.98 0.13 1.04
N ASN A 200 10.91 0.13 0.09
CA ASN A 200 11.12 1.24 -0.83
C ASN A 200 10.32 1.01 -2.10
N LEU A 201 9.09 1.50 -2.07
CA LEU A 201 8.17 1.47 -3.22
C LEU A 201 8.34 2.70 -4.14
N GLY A 202 9.45 3.43 -3.99
CA GLY A 202 9.72 4.67 -4.71
C GLY A 202 9.05 5.90 -4.09
N LYS A 203 9.13 7.02 -4.81
CA LYS A 203 8.54 8.31 -4.43
C LYS A 203 7.37 8.64 -5.33
N SER A 204 6.31 9.16 -4.73
CA SER A 204 5.10 9.60 -5.42
C SER A 204 5.35 10.83 -6.29
N TYR A 205 4.78 10.84 -7.50
CA TYR A 205 4.83 11.96 -8.43
C TYR A 205 3.74 11.82 -9.50
N PRO A 206 2.94 12.86 -9.82
CA PRO A 206 3.04 14.25 -9.37
C PRO A 206 2.26 14.58 -8.08
N THR A 207 1.29 13.75 -7.66
CA THR A 207 0.29 14.13 -6.64
C THR A 207 0.82 14.29 -5.22
N TYR A 208 1.84 13.52 -4.81
CA TYR A 208 2.56 13.70 -3.55
C TYR A 208 4.06 13.83 -3.82
N ALA A 209 4.41 14.82 -4.65
CA ALA A 209 5.72 14.97 -5.24
C ALA A 209 6.86 14.79 -4.20
N ASN A 210 7.65 13.73 -4.41
CA ASN A 210 8.85 13.38 -3.63
C ASN A 210 8.61 12.76 -2.25
N ILE A 211 7.36 12.47 -1.88
CA ILE A 211 7.05 11.73 -0.65
C ILE A 211 7.13 10.22 -0.97
N PRO A 212 7.80 9.40 -0.14
CA PRO A 212 7.83 7.94 -0.30
C PRO A 212 6.42 7.35 -0.34
N VAL A 213 6.16 6.41 -1.26
CA VAL A 213 4.82 5.79 -1.42
C VAL A 213 4.33 5.16 -0.12
N ILE A 214 5.21 4.46 0.61
CA ILE A 214 4.87 3.83 1.89
C ILE A 214 4.38 4.88 2.91
N GLN A 215 5.04 6.04 2.95
CA GLN A 215 4.65 7.13 3.84
C GLN A 215 3.30 7.70 3.44
N VAL A 216 3.02 7.89 2.14
CA VAL A 216 1.74 8.43 1.66
C VAL A 216 0.55 7.59 2.15
N ILE A 217 0.70 6.26 2.16
CA ILE A 217 -0.40 5.35 2.53
C ILE A 217 -0.49 5.06 4.04
N THR A 218 0.61 5.22 4.79
CA THR A 218 0.65 4.98 6.25
C THR A 218 0.48 6.25 7.09
N GLN A 219 0.75 7.43 6.55
CA GLN A 219 0.63 8.68 7.32
C GLN A 219 -0.85 9.05 7.56
N GLU A 220 -1.11 9.68 8.70
CA GLU A 220 -2.43 10.25 9.02
C GLU A 220 -2.81 11.37 8.04
N GLN A 221 -4.10 11.65 7.92
CA GLN A 221 -4.68 12.52 6.89
C GLN A 221 -5.52 13.67 7.48
N GLY A 222 -5.87 14.63 6.63
CA GLY A 222 -6.69 15.78 7.01
C GLY A 222 -5.90 16.87 7.74
N ARG A 223 -6.59 17.69 8.54
CA ARG A 223 -5.97 18.82 9.25
C ARG A 223 -4.96 18.33 10.29
N THR A 224 -3.87 19.07 10.48
CA THR A 224 -2.90 18.79 11.54
C THR A 224 -3.57 18.86 12.90
N LEU A 225 -3.29 17.87 13.76
CA LEU A 225 -3.91 17.76 15.08
C LEU A 225 -2.85 17.99 16.16
N SER A 226 -2.96 19.13 16.86
CA SER A 226 -2.12 19.41 18.02
C SER A 226 -2.58 18.59 19.21
N LYS A 227 -1.67 17.80 19.77
CA LYS A 227 -1.87 17.05 21.03
C LYS A 227 -0.80 17.44 22.03
N GLU A 228 -1.01 17.10 23.28
CA GLU A 228 0.04 17.20 24.28
C GLU A 228 1.19 16.26 23.93
N VAL A 229 2.38 16.82 23.68
CA VAL A 229 3.58 16.07 23.30
C VAL A 229 4.68 16.39 24.29
N LYS A 230 5.23 15.33 24.91
CA LYS A 230 6.41 15.40 25.74
C LYS A 230 7.66 15.30 24.87
N PHE A 231 8.55 16.28 24.98
CA PHE A 231 9.81 16.33 24.23
C PHE A 231 10.96 15.72 25.04
N PRO A 232 12.08 15.33 24.39
CA PRO A 232 13.24 14.75 25.08
C PRO A 232 13.86 15.64 26.16
N ASN A 233 13.68 16.96 26.06
CA ASN A 233 14.10 17.94 27.06
C ASN A 233 13.23 17.96 28.33
N GLY A 234 12.21 17.10 28.43
CA GLY A 234 11.26 17.03 29.55
C GLY A 234 10.11 18.04 29.47
N VAL A 235 10.12 18.96 28.51
CA VAL A 235 9.05 19.94 28.32
C VAL A 235 7.89 19.29 27.59
N THR A 236 6.70 19.44 28.16
CA THR A 236 5.44 19.03 27.53
C THR A 236 4.73 20.25 26.97
N LYS A 237 4.31 20.18 25.70
CA LYS A 237 3.54 21.26 25.07
C LYS A 237 2.58 20.74 24.02
N PHE A 238 1.56 21.53 23.72
CA PHE A 238 0.68 21.27 22.59
C PHE A 238 1.44 21.44 21.28
N SER A 239 1.56 20.36 20.52
CA SER A 239 2.26 20.33 19.25
C SER A 239 1.59 19.34 18.29
N PRO A 240 1.57 19.63 16.98
CA PRO A 240 1.15 18.65 15.99
C PRO A 240 2.23 17.59 15.73
N ILE A 241 3.42 17.69 16.30
CA ILE A 241 4.54 16.78 16.02
C ILE A 241 4.21 15.35 16.46
N ASN A 242 4.38 14.39 15.55
CA ASN A 242 4.41 12.98 15.91
C ASN A 242 5.80 12.65 16.46
N ILE A 243 5.91 12.56 17.79
CA ILE A 243 7.18 12.30 18.45
C ILE A 243 7.82 10.97 18.02
N TYR A 244 7.02 9.95 17.67
CA TYR A 244 7.53 8.63 17.26
C TYR A 244 8.13 8.62 15.85
N SER A 245 7.84 9.64 15.03
CA SER A 245 8.25 9.71 13.62
C SER A 245 9.65 10.31 13.40
N ARG A 246 10.45 10.45 14.45
CA ARG A 246 11.77 11.10 14.42
C ARG A 246 12.74 10.38 13.49
N THR A 247 13.28 11.12 12.54
CA THR A 247 14.25 10.68 11.55
C THR A 247 15.49 11.57 11.52
N TYR A 248 16.59 11.02 11.01
CA TYR A 248 17.86 11.73 10.92
C TYR A 248 17.75 12.97 10.03
N LYS A 249 18.22 14.10 10.55
CA LYS A 249 18.42 15.37 9.85
C LYS A 249 19.80 15.87 10.22
N SER A 250 20.63 16.22 9.23
CA SER A 250 21.98 16.70 9.50
C SER A 250 21.92 17.88 10.49
N PRO A 251 22.77 17.93 11.54
CA PRO A 251 22.78 19.05 12.49
C PRO A 251 22.96 20.41 11.80
N SER A 252 23.65 20.43 10.65
CA SER A 252 23.82 21.62 9.81
C SER A 252 22.51 22.16 9.20
N GLN A 253 21.47 21.32 9.11
CA GLN A 253 20.15 21.66 8.57
C GLN A 253 19.11 21.87 9.68
N ALA A 254 19.44 21.57 10.94
CA ALA A 254 18.54 21.72 12.07
C ALA A 254 18.30 23.20 12.36
N ASP A 255 17.02 23.61 12.44
CA ASP A 255 16.67 24.99 12.75
C ASP A 255 16.73 25.26 14.27
N ALA A 256 16.41 26.49 14.71
CA ALA A 256 16.42 26.83 16.13
C ALA A 256 15.32 26.10 16.92
N ARG A 257 14.19 25.79 16.27
CA ARG A 257 13.05 25.10 16.88
C ARG A 257 13.36 23.63 17.09
N ASP A 258 14.02 22.99 16.13
CA ASP A 258 14.55 21.63 16.22
C ASP A 258 15.45 21.49 17.46
N ARG A 259 16.42 22.42 17.60
CA ARG A 259 17.36 22.42 18.73
C ARG A 259 16.70 22.69 20.08
N MET A 260 15.68 23.56 20.11
CA MET A 260 14.89 23.82 21.32
C MET A 260 14.06 22.60 21.74
N ASN A 261 13.47 21.90 20.76
CA ASN A 261 12.59 20.77 21.00
C ASN A 261 13.35 19.49 21.38
N PHE A 262 14.41 19.17 20.66
CA PHE A 262 15.06 17.86 20.73
C PHE A 262 16.44 17.89 21.40
N GLY A 263 17.01 19.08 21.61
CA GLY A 263 18.37 19.27 22.11
C GLY A 263 19.33 19.69 21.00
N LYS A 264 20.45 20.33 21.40
CA LYS A 264 21.45 20.85 20.44
C LYS A 264 22.22 19.74 19.73
N ASP A 265 22.45 18.63 20.42
CA ASP A 265 23.32 17.54 19.97
C ASP A 265 22.54 16.34 19.40
N ASP A 266 21.20 16.39 19.36
CA ASP A 266 20.39 15.30 18.83
C ASP A 266 20.18 15.49 17.30
N PRO A 267 20.71 14.60 16.45
CA PRO A 267 20.54 14.70 15.00
C PRO A 267 19.19 14.15 14.50
N TYR A 268 18.30 13.68 15.38
CA TYR A 268 17.00 13.13 15.00
C TYR A 268 15.88 14.14 15.22
N THR A 269 15.91 15.20 14.40
CA THR A 269 14.99 16.33 14.52
C THR A 269 13.93 16.41 13.42
N ALA A 270 14.06 15.62 12.34
CA ALA A 270 13.02 15.56 11.31
C ALA A 270 11.82 14.73 11.79
N THR A 271 10.64 15.33 11.82
CA THR A 271 9.40 14.68 12.27
C THR A 271 8.28 14.89 11.27
N GLN A 272 7.31 13.97 11.31
CA GLN A 272 6.00 14.12 10.71
C GLN A 272 5.02 14.76 11.70
N ASN A 273 3.88 15.23 11.20
CA ASN A 273 2.81 15.74 12.03
C ASN A 273 1.74 14.66 12.23
N ASN A 274 1.08 14.68 13.38
CA ASN A 274 -0.19 14.01 13.61
C ASN A 274 -1.29 14.76 12.87
N HIS A 275 -2.25 14.02 12.36
CA HIS A 275 -3.41 14.58 11.70
C HIS A 275 -4.71 14.05 12.32
N ALA A 276 -5.82 14.71 11.99
CA ALA A 276 -7.11 14.42 12.60
C ALA A 276 -7.75 13.12 12.08
N GLU A 277 -7.38 12.68 10.88
CA GLU A 277 -7.97 11.52 10.22
C GLU A 277 -6.96 10.36 10.13
N PRO A 278 -7.44 9.09 10.17
CA PRO A 278 -6.56 7.94 10.05
C PRO A 278 -5.86 7.86 8.68
N SER A 279 -4.84 7.00 8.63
CA SER A 279 -4.13 6.68 7.39
C SER A 279 -5.03 5.97 6.37
N MET A 280 -4.61 5.97 5.11
CA MET A 280 -5.35 5.28 4.03
C MET A 280 -5.46 3.79 4.30
N ILE A 281 -4.38 3.17 4.80
CA ILE A 281 -4.39 1.75 5.19
C ILE A 281 -5.41 1.51 6.29
N THR A 282 -5.39 2.32 7.34
CA THR A 282 -6.30 2.17 8.49
C THR A 282 -7.75 2.29 8.05
N ASN A 283 -8.06 3.31 7.25
CA ASN A 283 -9.41 3.55 6.72
C ASN A 283 -9.91 2.37 5.87
N SER A 284 -9.13 1.93 4.88
CA SER A 284 -9.49 0.77 4.05
C SER A 284 -9.64 -0.51 4.88
N PHE A 285 -8.79 -0.70 5.89
CA PHE A 285 -8.87 -1.85 6.80
C PHE A 285 -10.17 -1.84 7.61
N ILE A 286 -10.57 -0.71 8.18
CA ILE A 286 -11.80 -0.57 8.98
C ILE A 286 -13.03 -0.96 8.15
N ILE A 287 -13.24 -0.33 6.99
CA ILE A 287 -14.43 -0.61 6.17
C ILE A 287 -14.36 -1.99 5.52
N GLY A 288 -13.16 -2.44 5.12
CA GLY A 288 -12.94 -3.73 4.50
C GLY A 288 -13.24 -4.87 5.46
N MET A 289 -12.68 -4.84 6.66
CA MET A 289 -12.92 -5.89 7.67
C MET A 289 -14.36 -5.87 8.17
N THR A 290 -14.93 -4.68 8.40
CA THR A 290 -16.35 -4.55 8.75
C THR A 290 -17.25 -5.11 7.64
N GLY A 291 -16.92 -4.83 6.37
CA GLY A 291 -17.62 -5.38 5.22
C GLY A 291 -17.55 -6.91 5.17
N VAL A 292 -16.37 -7.51 5.38
CA VAL A 292 -16.24 -8.98 5.47
C VAL A 292 -17.13 -9.52 6.58
N LEU A 293 -17.08 -8.93 7.78
CA LEU A 293 -17.92 -9.36 8.90
C LEU A 293 -19.41 -9.30 8.55
N LEU A 294 -19.89 -8.18 8.00
CA LEU A 294 -21.28 -8.02 7.57
C LEU A 294 -21.66 -9.06 6.51
N SER A 295 -20.75 -9.32 5.56
CA SER A 295 -20.98 -10.30 4.50
C SER A 295 -21.23 -11.71 5.04
N TYR A 296 -20.50 -12.13 6.07
CA TYR A 296 -20.70 -13.42 6.72
C TYR A 296 -21.90 -13.41 7.68
N ILE A 297 -22.12 -12.32 8.41
CA ILE A 297 -23.28 -12.13 9.30
C ILE A 297 -24.59 -12.26 8.53
N PHE A 298 -24.67 -11.74 7.31
CA PHE A 298 -25.87 -11.89 6.47
C PHE A 298 -25.82 -13.15 5.60
N GLY A 299 -24.67 -13.46 5.01
CA GLY A 299 -24.53 -14.54 4.04
C GLY A 299 -24.74 -15.94 4.63
N LEU A 300 -24.17 -16.21 5.81
CA LEU A 300 -24.28 -17.53 6.42
C LEU A 300 -25.70 -17.87 6.87
N PRO A 301 -26.42 -17.01 7.61
CA PRO A 301 -27.80 -17.31 8.00
C PRO A 301 -28.74 -17.47 6.82
N ILE A 302 -28.63 -16.61 5.79
CA ILE A 302 -29.46 -16.73 4.59
C ILE A 302 -29.16 -18.05 3.87
N GLY A 303 -27.88 -18.37 3.63
CA GLY A 303 -27.50 -19.63 2.98
C GLY A 303 -27.93 -20.86 3.77
N MET A 304 -27.86 -20.80 5.11
CA MET A 304 -28.34 -21.86 6.00
C MET A 304 -29.86 -22.03 5.92
N LEU A 305 -30.63 -20.95 5.96
CA LEU A 305 -32.09 -21.00 5.83
C LEU A 305 -32.51 -21.51 4.45
N MET A 306 -31.81 -21.14 3.39
CA MET A 306 -32.04 -21.68 2.04
C MET A 306 -31.79 -23.19 1.98
N ALA A 307 -30.72 -23.68 2.61
CA ALA A 307 -30.43 -25.12 2.67
C ALA A 307 -31.41 -25.89 3.56
N TYR A 308 -31.93 -25.28 4.62
CA TYR A 308 -32.92 -25.89 5.51
C TYR A 308 -34.30 -25.99 4.84
N TYR A 309 -34.73 -24.92 4.17
CA TYR A 309 -35.99 -24.87 3.41
C TYR A 309 -35.76 -25.14 1.91
N LYS A 310 -34.91 -26.13 1.61
CA LYS A 310 -34.51 -26.49 0.25
C LYS A 310 -35.74 -26.67 -0.64
N ASP A 311 -35.68 -26.09 -1.84
CA ASP A 311 -36.71 -26.09 -2.88
C ASP A 311 -38.05 -25.41 -2.48
N GLY A 312 -38.13 -24.85 -1.28
CA GLY A 312 -39.25 -24.07 -0.78
C GLY A 312 -39.27 -22.62 -1.27
N LEU A 313 -40.26 -21.84 -0.83
CA LEU A 313 -40.43 -20.45 -1.28
C LEU A 313 -39.25 -19.54 -0.89
N PHE A 314 -38.74 -19.68 0.35
CA PHE A 314 -37.60 -18.89 0.81
C PHE A 314 -36.37 -19.16 -0.06
N ASP A 315 -36.06 -20.43 -0.32
CA ASP A 315 -34.94 -20.83 -1.16
C ASP A 315 -35.06 -20.29 -2.59
N ARG A 316 -36.23 -20.46 -3.23
CA ARG A 316 -36.47 -19.95 -4.59
C ARG A 316 -36.36 -18.42 -4.66
N PHE A 317 -36.98 -17.71 -3.71
CA PHE A 317 -36.92 -16.25 -3.65
C PHE A 317 -35.49 -15.75 -3.42
N SER A 318 -34.80 -16.28 -2.41
CA SER A 318 -33.42 -15.89 -2.10
C SER A 318 -32.45 -16.26 -3.24
N THR A 319 -32.70 -17.35 -3.97
CA THR A 319 -31.93 -17.70 -5.18
C THR A 319 -32.14 -16.64 -6.26
N GLY A 320 -33.38 -16.23 -6.52
CA GLY A 320 -33.68 -15.15 -7.46
C GLY A 320 -33.04 -13.81 -7.05
N ALA A 321 -33.18 -13.43 -5.77
CA ALA A 321 -32.62 -12.20 -5.22
C ALA A 321 -31.09 -12.18 -5.30
N THR A 322 -30.42 -13.25 -4.88
CA THR A 322 -28.94 -13.35 -4.95
C THR A 322 -28.43 -13.39 -6.38
N THR A 323 -29.12 -14.11 -7.28
CA THR A 323 -28.79 -14.13 -8.71
C THR A 323 -28.93 -12.73 -9.34
N PHE A 324 -30.02 -12.02 -9.02
CA PHE A 324 -30.20 -10.64 -9.44
C PHE A 324 -29.07 -9.73 -8.93
N MET A 325 -28.72 -9.82 -7.65
CA MET A 325 -27.62 -9.04 -7.08
C MET A 325 -26.27 -9.35 -7.72
N LEU A 326 -25.99 -10.61 -8.05
CA LEU A 326 -24.76 -11.01 -8.76
C LEU A 326 -24.73 -10.52 -10.21
N ALA A 327 -25.90 -10.35 -10.85
CA ALA A 327 -26.01 -9.85 -12.22
C ALA A 327 -25.87 -8.32 -12.29
N LEU A 328 -26.11 -7.60 -11.19
CA LEU A 328 -25.96 -6.14 -11.15
C LEU A 328 -24.48 -5.74 -11.25
N PRO A 329 -24.13 -4.76 -12.11
CA PRO A 329 -22.82 -4.13 -12.05
C PRO A 329 -22.55 -3.55 -10.66
N SER A 330 -21.39 -3.85 -10.07
CA SER A 330 -21.05 -3.43 -8.71
C SER A 330 -21.21 -1.92 -8.50
N ILE A 331 -20.81 -1.11 -9.49
CA ILE A 331 -20.97 0.35 -9.45
C ILE A 331 -22.43 0.80 -9.34
N ALA A 332 -23.35 0.13 -10.04
CA ALA A 332 -24.77 0.45 -9.97
C ALA A 332 -25.32 0.14 -8.56
N LEU A 333 -24.94 -1.00 -8.00
CA LEU A 333 -25.32 -1.37 -6.63
C LEU A 333 -24.80 -0.37 -5.59
N ILE A 334 -23.55 0.09 -5.74
CA ILE A 334 -22.96 1.12 -4.87
C ILE A 334 -23.81 2.40 -4.89
N TYR A 335 -24.20 2.88 -6.08
CA TYR A 335 -25.03 4.09 -6.20
C TYR A 335 -26.44 3.90 -5.66
N ILE A 336 -27.07 2.74 -5.88
CA ILE A 336 -28.39 2.42 -5.32
C ILE A 336 -28.35 2.44 -3.79
N VAL A 337 -27.39 1.74 -3.17
CA VAL A 337 -27.27 1.69 -1.71
C VAL A 337 -26.91 3.05 -1.13
N ARG A 338 -26.05 3.82 -1.80
CA ARG A 338 -25.75 5.22 -1.42
C ARG A 338 -27.03 6.07 -1.42
N PHE A 339 -27.82 5.99 -2.49
CA PHE A 339 -29.07 6.75 -2.62
C PHE A 339 -30.07 6.36 -1.52
N LEU A 340 -30.32 5.07 -1.32
CA LEU A 340 -31.22 4.59 -0.25
C LEU A 340 -30.73 5.00 1.14
N GLY A 341 -29.42 4.93 1.39
CA GLY A 341 -28.79 5.40 2.61
C GLY A 341 -29.01 6.88 2.87
N SER A 342 -28.91 7.72 1.83
CA SER A 342 -29.13 9.16 1.95
C SER A 342 -30.58 9.51 2.33
N ILE A 343 -31.58 8.73 1.86
CA ILE A 343 -33.00 8.94 2.20
C ILE A 343 -33.23 8.75 3.71
N VAL A 344 -32.51 7.84 4.34
CA VAL A 344 -32.59 7.58 5.79
C VAL A 344 -31.62 8.46 6.62
N GLY A 345 -31.01 9.48 6.01
CA GLY A 345 -30.16 10.45 6.69
C GLY A 345 -28.72 10.00 6.95
N LEU A 346 -28.24 8.93 6.31
CA LEU A 346 -26.84 8.53 6.37
C LEU A 346 -25.98 9.37 5.40
N PRO A 347 -24.70 9.64 5.74
CA PRO A 347 -23.83 10.45 4.90
C PRO A 347 -23.55 9.75 3.57
N ASP A 348 -23.88 10.41 2.47
CA ASP A 348 -23.69 9.89 1.12
C ASP A 348 -22.25 10.10 0.60
N THR A 349 -21.42 10.84 1.35
CA THR A 349 -20.01 11.10 1.08
C THR A 349 -19.23 11.22 2.39
N PHE A 350 -17.99 10.75 2.40
CA PHE A 350 -17.15 10.73 3.60
C PHE A 350 -16.84 12.12 4.17
N PRO A 351 -16.49 13.15 3.35
CA PRO A 351 -16.13 14.46 3.87
C PRO A 351 -17.27 15.20 4.61
N LEU A 352 -18.52 14.73 4.49
CA LEU A 352 -19.67 15.38 5.14
C LEU A 352 -19.56 15.39 6.66
N LEU A 353 -19.18 14.25 7.25
CA LEU A 353 -18.99 14.11 8.70
C LEU A 353 -17.52 13.79 9.06
N GLY A 354 -16.73 13.30 8.09
CA GLY A 354 -15.32 13.00 8.26
C GLY A 354 -15.06 11.80 9.16
N ALA A 355 -13.77 11.57 9.47
CA ALA A 355 -13.33 10.39 10.20
C ALA A 355 -13.78 10.33 11.67
N GLY A 356 -14.15 11.47 12.26
CA GLY A 356 -14.55 11.58 13.66
C GLY A 356 -15.97 11.07 13.96
N ASP A 357 -16.79 10.88 12.93
CA ASP A 357 -18.16 10.38 13.08
C ASP A 357 -18.28 8.93 12.57
N PRO A 358 -18.71 7.97 13.41
CA PRO A 358 -18.89 6.58 13.00
C PRO A 358 -19.85 6.41 11.81
N ARG A 359 -20.81 7.32 11.62
CA ARG A 359 -21.78 7.26 10.51
C ARG A 359 -21.09 7.34 9.14
N SER A 360 -19.92 7.97 9.05
CA SER A 360 -19.11 8.04 7.83
C SER A 360 -18.61 6.69 7.33
N TYR A 361 -18.58 5.67 8.20
CA TYR A 361 -18.09 4.33 7.88
C TYR A 361 -19.23 3.35 7.58
N VAL A 362 -20.47 3.65 7.98
CA VAL A 362 -21.61 2.73 7.91
C VAL A 362 -21.93 2.32 6.48
N LEU A 363 -22.20 3.28 5.59
CA LEU A 363 -22.55 2.97 4.19
C LEU A 363 -21.41 2.31 3.42
N PRO A 364 -20.15 2.80 3.46
CA PRO A 364 -19.04 2.14 2.80
C PRO A 364 -18.84 0.69 3.26
N ALA A 365 -18.90 0.43 4.58
CA ALA A 365 -18.76 -0.93 5.11
C ALA A 365 -19.95 -1.83 4.73
N LEU A 366 -21.18 -1.31 4.80
CA LEU A 366 -22.39 -2.04 4.42
C LEU A 366 -22.35 -2.45 2.96
N ILE A 367 -21.94 -1.54 2.06
CA ILE A 367 -21.79 -1.80 0.64
C ILE A 367 -20.78 -2.92 0.39
N LEU A 368 -19.61 -2.88 1.03
CA LEU A 368 -18.62 -3.95 0.91
C LEU A 368 -19.16 -5.29 1.40
N GLY A 369 -19.97 -5.28 2.46
CA GLY A 369 -20.66 -6.47 2.95
C GLY A 369 -21.68 -7.01 1.94
N ILE A 370 -22.57 -6.15 1.45
CA ILE A 370 -23.60 -6.47 0.46
C ILE A 370 -22.97 -7.03 -0.82
N LEU A 371 -21.85 -6.48 -1.29
CA LEU A 371 -21.15 -6.98 -2.48
C LEU A 371 -20.64 -8.43 -2.31
N GLY A 372 -20.22 -8.81 -1.09
CA GLY A 372 -19.76 -10.17 -0.80
C GLY A 372 -20.89 -11.16 -0.47
N THR A 373 -22.02 -10.67 0.06
CA THR A 373 -23.10 -11.52 0.61
C THR A 373 -23.66 -12.53 -0.40
N PRO A 374 -24.04 -12.17 -1.64
CA PRO A 374 -24.63 -13.12 -2.58
C PRO A 374 -23.72 -14.32 -2.89
N GLY A 375 -22.42 -14.08 -3.06
CA GLY A 375 -21.45 -15.15 -3.30
C GLY A 375 -21.36 -16.11 -2.12
N ASN A 376 -21.31 -15.56 -0.90
CA ASN A 376 -21.29 -16.36 0.33
C ASN A 376 -22.60 -17.16 0.51
N VAL A 377 -23.76 -16.57 0.23
CA VAL A 377 -25.07 -17.26 0.31
C VAL A 377 -25.10 -18.47 -0.63
N VAL A 378 -24.81 -18.25 -1.92
CA VAL A 378 -24.89 -19.30 -2.96
C VAL A 378 -23.94 -20.45 -2.63
N TRP A 379 -22.70 -20.10 -2.29
CA TRP A 379 -21.68 -21.10 -1.97
C TRP A 379 -22.01 -21.86 -0.68
N PHE A 380 -22.42 -21.17 0.38
CA PHE A 380 -22.70 -21.80 1.67
C PHE A 380 -23.94 -22.68 1.64
N ARG A 381 -25.00 -22.23 0.94
CA ARG A 381 -26.18 -23.06 0.66
C ARG A 381 -25.79 -24.35 -0.04
N ARG A 382 -25.03 -24.26 -1.14
CA ARG A 382 -24.59 -25.43 -1.91
C ARG A 382 -23.85 -26.42 -1.02
N TYR A 383 -22.89 -25.91 -0.24
CA TYR A 383 -22.12 -26.73 0.70
C TYR A 383 -23.01 -27.44 1.72
N LEU A 384 -23.97 -26.75 2.34
CA LEU A 384 -24.87 -27.36 3.32
C LEU A 384 -25.80 -28.40 2.72
N VAL A 385 -26.32 -28.16 1.51
CA VAL A 385 -27.15 -29.15 0.80
C VAL A 385 -26.36 -30.42 0.49
N ASP A 386 -25.11 -30.29 0.04
CA ASP A 386 -24.22 -31.43 -0.20
C ASP A 386 -23.92 -32.17 1.12
N LEU A 387 -23.67 -31.42 2.19
CA LEU A 387 -23.36 -31.98 3.51
C LEU A 387 -24.55 -32.73 4.12
N GLN A 388 -25.78 -32.26 3.94
CA GLN A 388 -27.02 -32.94 4.36
C GLN A 388 -27.21 -34.31 3.68
N GLY A 389 -26.61 -34.51 2.50
CA GLY A 389 -26.66 -35.76 1.74
C GLY A 389 -25.63 -36.82 2.18
N SER A 390 -24.69 -36.46 3.06
CA SER A 390 -23.56 -37.30 3.45
C SER A 390 -23.93 -38.48 4.36
N ASP A 391 -23.09 -39.51 4.35
CA ASP A 391 -23.33 -40.75 5.11
C ASP A 391 -23.37 -40.54 6.63
N PHE A 392 -22.60 -39.58 7.17
CA PHE A 392 -22.66 -39.30 8.61
C PHE A 392 -24.00 -38.68 9.03
N VAL A 393 -24.62 -37.87 8.16
CA VAL A 393 -25.96 -37.32 8.40
C VAL A 393 -27.01 -38.42 8.31
N ARG A 394 -26.91 -39.31 7.31
CA ARG A 394 -27.79 -40.49 7.20
C ARG A 394 -27.69 -41.39 8.44
N PHE A 395 -26.48 -41.61 8.94
CA PHE A 395 -26.23 -42.36 10.17
C PHE A 395 -26.80 -41.65 11.41
N ALA A 396 -26.68 -40.32 11.50
CA ALA A 396 -27.29 -39.54 12.58
C ALA A 396 -28.82 -39.65 12.56
N ARG A 397 -29.46 -39.57 11.39
CA ARG A 397 -30.90 -39.82 11.23
C ARG A 397 -31.29 -41.24 11.65
N ALA A 398 -30.51 -42.25 11.25
CA ALA A 398 -30.73 -43.64 11.64
C ALA A 398 -30.63 -43.86 13.16
N LYS A 399 -29.88 -43.01 13.88
CA LYS A 399 -29.83 -42.99 15.35
C LYS A 399 -31.01 -42.28 16.02
N GLY A 400 -31.93 -41.70 15.25
CA GLY A 400 -33.12 -41.00 15.78
C GLY A 400 -32.89 -39.53 16.14
N LEU A 401 -31.75 -38.94 15.75
CA LEU A 401 -31.52 -37.50 15.94
C LEU A 401 -32.48 -36.68 15.08
N THR A 402 -33.05 -35.63 15.66
CA THR A 402 -33.90 -34.66 14.95
C THR A 402 -33.06 -33.78 14.00
N GLU A 403 -33.67 -33.21 12.96
CA GLU A 403 -32.96 -32.30 12.03
C GLU A 403 -32.35 -31.08 12.77
N ALA A 404 -32.97 -30.63 13.86
CA ALA A 404 -32.43 -29.56 14.70
C ALA A 404 -31.13 -29.98 15.42
N GLU A 405 -31.09 -31.20 15.98
CA GLU A 405 -29.89 -31.75 16.61
C GLU A 405 -28.78 -32.02 15.59
N ILE A 406 -29.13 -32.57 14.42
CA ILE A 406 -28.20 -32.78 13.30
C ILE A 406 -27.61 -31.44 12.85
N SER A 407 -28.46 -30.42 12.66
CA SER A 407 -28.05 -29.07 12.24
C SER A 407 -27.07 -28.43 13.23
N LYS A 408 -27.46 -28.37 14.50
CA LYS A 408 -26.70 -27.69 15.56
C LYS A 408 -25.40 -28.43 15.92
N ASN A 409 -25.47 -29.75 16.09
CA ASN A 409 -24.37 -30.51 16.68
C ASN A 409 -23.44 -31.16 15.65
N HIS A 410 -23.93 -31.39 14.42
CA HIS A 410 -23.17 -32.13 13.39
C HIS A 410 -22.84 -31.28 12.16
N LEU A 411 -23.84 -30.62 11.56
CA LEU A 411 -23.67 -29.83 10.33
C LEU A 411 -22.83 -28.56 10.57
N PHE A 412 -23.19 -27.75 11.57
CA PHE A 412 -22.51 -26.46 11.81
C PHE A 412 -21.03 -26.62 12.13
N LYS A 413 -20.68 -27.63 12.93
CA LYS A 413 -19.29 -27.96 13.27
C LYS A 413 -18.46 -28.31 12.05
N GLN A 414 -19.02 -29.07 11.11
CA GLN A 414 -18.36 -29.43 9.85
C GLN A 414 -18.33 -28.25 8.86
N ALA A 415 -19.29 -27.33 8.95
CA ALA A 415 -19.36 -26.15 8.10
C ALA A 415 -18.39 -25.03 8.49
N MET A 416 -17.81 -25.05 9.69
CA MET A 416 -16.81 -24.07 10.12
C MET A 416 -15.52 -24.11 9.30
N VAL A 417 -15.08 -25.30 8.88
CA VAL A 417 -13.85 -25.46 8.10
C VAL A 417 -13.87 -24.63 6.81
N PRO A 418 -14.87 -24.78 5.92
CA PRO A 418 -14.86 -24.06 4.66
C PRO A 418 -15.28 -22.58 4.85
N ILE A 419 -16.03 -22.22 5.91
CA ILE A 419 -16.27 -20.81 6.27
C ILE A 419 -14.94 -20.10 6.56
N VAL A 420 -14.10 -20.69 7.41
CA VAL A 420 -12.80 -20.12 7.77
C VAL A 420 -11.86 -20.07 6.57
N ASN A 421 -11.95 -21.04 5.64
CA ASN A 421 -11.23 -21.00 4.37
C ASN A 421 -11.64 -19.81 3.47
N GLY A 422 -12.93 -19.46 3.46
CA GLY A 422 -13.47 -18.40 2.63
C GLY A 422 -13.14 -16.98 3.11
N ILE A 423 -12.92 -16.77 4.40
CA ILE A 423 -12.65 -15.44 4.98
C ILE A 423 -11.45 -14.74 4.30
N PRO A 424 -10.29 -15.38 4.14
CA PRO A 424 -9.19 -14.87 3.34
C PRO A 424 -9.58 -14.32 1.98
N GLN A 425 -10.37 -15.10 1.22
CA GLN A 425 -10.81 -14.72 -0.12
C GLN A 425 -11.76 -13.52 -0.06
N ALA A 426 -12.59 -13.43 0.98
CA ALA A 426 -13.44 -12.26 1.20
C ALA A 426 -12.60 -11.00 1.50
N VAL A 427 -11.53 -11.10 2.29
CA VAL A 427 -10.59 -10.00 2.52
C VAL A 427 -9.92 -9.54 1.23
N VAL A 428 -9.54 -10.47 0.34
CA VAL A 428 -9.01 -10.11 -0.99
C VAL A 428 -10.07 -9.41 -1.84
N ALA A 429 -11.30 -9.92 -1.82
CA ALA A 429 -12.41 -9.36 -2.59
C ALA A 429 -12.78 -7.93 -2.13
N THR A 430 -12.62 -7.60 -0.84
CA THR A 430 -12.86 -6.24 -0.37
C THR A 430 -11.85 -5.24 -0.89
N ILE A 431 -10.62 -5.64 -1.23
CA ILE A 431 -9.66 -4.74 -1.91
C ILE A 431 -10.26 -4.25 -3.24
N ALA A 432 -10.80 -5.18 -4.03
CA ALA A 432 -11.43 -4.85 -5.32
C ALA A 432 -12.68 -3.98 -5.12
N GLY A 433 -13.59 -4.38 -4.23
CA GLY A 433 -14.79 -3.61 -3.92
C GLY A 433 -14.49 -2.20 -3.38
N ALA A 434 -13.46 -2.06 -2.55
CA ALA A 434 -13.05 -0.81 -1.95
C ALA A 434 -12.59 0.22 -2.99
N THR A 435 -11.95 -0.20 -4.10
CA THR A 435 -11.55 0.76 -5.15
C THR A 435 -12.72 1.58 -5.69
N LEU A 436 -13.88 0.95 -5.90
CA LEU A 436 -15.08 1.61 -6.38
C LEU A 436 -15.83 2.32 -5.26
N THR A 437 -16.06 1.62 -4.13
CA THR A 437 -16.79 2.17 -3.00
C THR A 437 -16.11 3.41 -2.44
N GLU A 438 -14.79 3.38 -2.23
CA GLU A 438 -14.05 4.52 -1.71
C GLU A 438 -14.05 5.69 -2.70
N THR A 439 -13.98 5.41 -4.01
CA THR A 439 -14.05 6.45 -5.04
C THR A 439 -15.40 7.16 -5.02
N VAL A 440 -16.51 6.40 -4.97
CA VAL A 440 -17.88 6.96 -5.00
C VAL A 440 -18.17 7.81 -3.77
N PHE A 441 -17.68 7.39 -2.59
CA PHE A 441 -17.87 8.10 -1.32
C PHE A 441 -16.79 9.16 -1.04
N ALA A 442 -15.83 9.38 -1.96
CA ALA A 442 -14.62 10.17 -1.69
C ALA A 442 -13.91 9.76 -0.38
N PHE A 443 -13.99 8.48 -0.04
CA PHE A 443 -13.43 7.90 1.18
C PHE A 443 -11.90 7.86 1.09
N PRO A 444 -11.15 8.39 2.07
CA PRO A 444 -9.70 8.54 1.99
C PRO A 444 -8.97 7.23 2.31
N GLY A 445 -9.11 6.24 1.42
CA GLY A 445 -8.49 4.92 1.49
C GLY A 445 -7.58 4.59 0.31
N MET A 446 -6.92 3.43 0.38
CA MET A 446 -5.97 2.95 -0.63
C MET A 446 -6.63 2.61 -1.96
N GLY A 447 -7.87 2.14 -1.95
CA GLY A 447 -8.62 1.78 -3.15
C GLY A 447 -8.91 3.01 -4.00
N LYS A 448 -9.36 4.10 -3.38
CA LYS A 448 -9.50 5.41 -4.05
C LYS A 448 -8.15 5.94 -4.54
N MET A 449 -7.11 5.85 -3.70
CA MET A 449 -5.77 6.32 -4.08
C MET A 449 -5.23 5.61 -5.33
N LEU A 450 -5.53 4.32 -5.53
CA LEU A 450 -5.15 3.61 -6.75
C LEU A 450 -5.76 4.27 -8.00
N ILE A 451 -7.06 4.58 -7.95
CA ILE A 451 -7.77 5.22 -9.06
C ILE A 451 -7.25 6.64 -9.31
N ASP A 452 -7.01 7.40 -8.25
CA ASP A 452 -6.45 8.76 -8.34
C ASP A 452 -5.03 8.74 -8.92
N ALA A 453 -4.20 7.79 -8.52
CA ALA A 453 -2.85 7.61 -9.03
C ALA A 453 -2.85 7.28 -10.53
N ILE A 454 -3.76 6.42 -10.99
CA ILE A 454 -3.93 6.11 -12.42
C ILE A 454 -4.32 7.38 -13.20
N LYS A 455 -5.32 8.12 -12.72
CA LYS A 455 -5.79 9.36 -13.36
C LYS A 455 -4.71 10.44 -13.44
N ALA A 456 -3.83 10.49 -12.44
CA ALA A 456 -2.72 11.44 -12.38
C ALA A 456 -1.43 10.95 -13.07
N ALA A 457 -1.44 9.78 -13.71
CA ALA A 457 -0.25 9.11 -14.25
C ALA A 457 0.89 8.98 -13.20
N ASN A 458 0.52 8.78 -11.93
CA ASN A 458 1.45 8.54 -10.83
C ASN A 458 1.86 7.07 -10.79
N ASN A 459 2.69 6.71 -11.74
CA ASN A 459 3.10 5.34 -12.01
C ASN A 459 3.74 4.65 -10.79
N THR A 460 4.52 5.39 -10.00
CA THR A 460 5.15 4.88 -8.78
C THR A 460 4.11 4.51 -7.70
N MET A 461 3.09 5.35 -7.50
CA MET A 461 1.99 5.04 -6.57
C MET A 461 1.19 3.82 -7.03
N VAL A 462 0.90 3.69 -8.33
CA VAL A 462 0.17 2.54 -8.88
C VAL A 462 0.91 1.23 -8.60
N VAL A 463 2.20 1.16 -8.96
CA VAL A 463 3.02 -0.04 -8.71
C VAL A 463 3.11 -0.34 -7.21
N GLY A 464 3.33 0.67 -6.38
CA GLY A 464 3.44 0.50 -4.93
C GLY A 464 2.15 -0.02 -4.29
N LEU A 465 0.98 0.51 -4.67
CA LEU A 465 -0.32 0.04 -4.18
C LEU A 465 -0.62 -1.39 -4.64
N VAL A 466 -0.37 -1.72 -5.90
CA VAL A 466 -0.57 -3.09 -6.41
C VAL A 466 0.35 -4.09 -5.70
N PHE A 467 1.60 -3.71 -5.42
CA PHE A 467 2.50 -4.52 -4.60
C PHE A 467 1.91 -4.77 -3.21
N ILE A 468 1.46 -3.72 -2.51
CA ILE A 468 0.84 -3.85 -1.18
C ILE A 468 -0.41 -4.74 -1.22
N PHE A 469 -1.29 -4.57 -2.22
CA PHE A 469 -2.48 -5.40 -2.39
C PHE A 469 -2.12 -6.87 -2.65
N ALA A 470 -1.09 -7.15 -3.45
CA ALA A 470 -0.59 -8.50 -3.69
C ALA A 470 -0.05 -9.15 -2.40
N VAL A 471 0.74 -8.40 -1.61
CA VAL A 471 1.25 -8.87 -0.31
C VAL A 471 0.10 -9.15 0.65
N LEU A 472 -0.84 -8.21 0.82
CA LEU A 472 -1.99 -8.37 1.71
C LEU A 472 -2.84 -9.58 1.29
N SER A 473 -3.03 -9.78 0.00
CA SER A 473 -3.82 -10.91 -0.51
C SER A 473 -3.18 -12.25 -0.16
N ILE A 474 -1.87 -12.34 -0.31
CA ILE A 474 -1.12 -13.55 0.04
C ILE A 474 -1.09 -13.78 1.54
N LEU A 475 -0.92 -12.73 2.34
CA LEU A 475 -0.96 -12.84 3.80
C LEU A 475 -2.34 -13.31 4.28
N ALA A 476 -3.42 -12.79 3.70
CA ALA A 476 -4.77 -13.25 3.98
C ALA A 476 -4.93 -14.74 3.65
N LEU A 477 -4.53 -15.17 2.45
CA LEU A 477 -4.60 -16.58 2.02
C LEU A 477 -3.73 -17.51 2.86
N LEU A 478 -2.55 -17.07 3.30
CA LEU A 478 -1.68 -17.83 4.18
C LEU A 478 -2.27 -17.94 5.59
N ALA A 479 -2.85 -16.85 6.12
CA ALA A 479 -3.57 -16.87 7.39
C ALA A 479 -4.74 -17.87 7.33
N GLY A 480 -5.45 -17.92 6.21
CA GLY A 480 -6.49 -18.92 5.94
C GLY A 480 -6.05 -20.35 6.11
N ASP A 481 -4.98 -20.73 5.42
CA ASP A 481 -4.41 -22.07 5.51
C ASP A 481 -4.06 -22.44 6.96
N ILE A 482 -3.46 -21.51 7.69
CA ILE A 482 -3.08 -21.71 9.10
C ILE A 482 -4.33 -21.89 9.95
N LEU A 483 -5.33 -21.02 9.80
CA LEU A 483 -6.58 -21.08 10.55
C LEU A 483 -7.33 -22.41 10.30
N MET A 484 -7.33 -22.92 9.07
CA MET A 484 -7.92 -24.23 8.77
C MET A 484 -7.25 -25.37 9.55
N THR A 485 -5.91 -25.37 9.64
CA THR A 485 -5.19 -26.41 10.40
C THR A 485 -5.38 -26.32 11.91
N ILE A 486 -5.59 -25.10 12.43
CA ILE A 486 -5.90 -24.89 13.84
C ILE A 486 -7.32 -25.39 14.14
N LEU A 487 -8.27 -25.14 13.23
CA LEU A 487 -9.69 -25.48 13.44
C LEU A 487 -9.98 -26.97 13.26
N ASP A 488 -9.42 -27.61 12.23
CA ASP A 488 -9.49 -29.07 12.10
C ASP A 488 -8.08 -29.68 11.98
N PRO A 489 -7.53 -30.24 13.08
CA PRO A 489 -6.20 -30.82 13.09
C PRO A 489 -6.07 -32.09 12.24
N ARG A 490 -7.18 -32.65 11.73
CA ARG A 490 -7.14 -33.74 10.74
C ARG A 490 -6.73 -33.24 9.35
N ILE A 491 -6.89 -31.94 9.08
CA ILE A 491 -6.44 -31.31 7.84
C ILE A 491 -4.92 -31.23 7.87
N LYS A 492 -4.27 -32.15 7.14
CA LYS A 492 -2.83 -32.15 6.95
C LYS A 492 -2.47 -31.38 5.70
N LEU A 493 -1.85 -30.22 5.86
CA LEU A 493 -1.22 -29.50 4.75
C LEU A 493 -0.03 -30.31 4.20
N SER A 494 -0.27 -31.01 3.10
CA SER A 494 0.67 -31.86 2.37
C SER A 494 1.02 -31.25 1.01
N SER A 495 2.28 -31.38 0.61
CA SER A 495 2.81 -30.97 -0.70
C SER A 495 2.31 -31.86 -1.85
N LYS A 496 1.90 -33.10 -1.55
CA LYS A 496 1.25 -33.98 -2.53
C LYS A 496 -0.20 -33.53 -2.71
N GLY A 497 -0.45 -32.83 -3.81
CA GLY A 497 -1.78 -32.34 -4.19
C GLY A 497 -2.82 -33.45 -4.21
N GLY A 498 -3.96 -33.18 -3.58
CA GLY A 498 -5.22 -33.78 -4.00
C GLY A 498 -5.76 -32.94 -5.15
N LYS A 499 -5.98 -33.60 -6.29
CA LYS A 499 -6.82 -33.07 -7.36
C LYS A 499 -8.24 -32.82 -6.86
#